data_AF-A0A963QMZ4-F1
#
_entry.id   AF-A0A963QMZ4-F1
#
_cell.length_a   1.000
_cell.length_b   1.000
_cell.length_c   1.000
_cell.angle_alpha   90.00
_cell.angle_beta   90.00
_cell.angle_gamma   90.00
#
_symmetry.space_group_name_H-M   'P 1'
#
loop_
_entity.id
_entity.type
_entity.pdbx_description
1 polymer ?
#
loop_
_entity_poly.entity_id
_entity_poly.type
_entity_poly.pdbx_seq_one_letter_code
_entity_poly.pdbx_strand_id
1 'polypeptide(L)'
;LFHPFLDDAEVQMVGVEAAGHGIETGAHAASLTGGKPGILHGNKTYLLQDEDGQITEAHSISAGLDYPGIGPEHSWLHESGRVEYLPITDDEALEAFQLCTKLEGIIPALESAHALAALPKLAPKMRKDQMILVNVSGRGDKDIFTVADALGVKI
;
A
#
# COMPACT_ATOMS: atom_id res chain seq x y z
N LEU A 1 4.49 0.41 -12.70
CA LEU A 1 4.42 -1.03 -12.97
C LEU A 1 3.28 -1.39 -13.93
N PHE A 2 2.05 -0.98 -13.66
CA PHE A 2 0.85 -1.50 -14.34
C PHE A 2 0.68 -1.17 -15.82
N HIS A 3 1.08 0.02 -16.27
CA HIS A 3 0.75 0.53 -17.60
C HIS A 3 0.94 -0.46 -18.77
N PRO A 4 2.07 -1.20 -18.88
CA PRO A 4 2.28 -2.14 -19.99
C PRO A 4 1.33 -3.35 -19.98
N PHE A 5 0.71 -3.66 -18.84
CA PHE A 5 -0.14 -4.83 -18.64
C PHE A 5 -1.64 -4.49 -18.63
N LEU A 6 -2.02 -3.23 -18.86
CA LEU A 6 -3.43 -2.81 -18.79
C LEU A 6 -4.32 -3.58 -19.78
N ASP A 7 -3.79 -3.89 -20.96
CA ASP A 7 -4.50 -4.63 -22.01
C ASP A 7 -4.38 -6.17 -21.87
N ASP A 8 -3.51 -6.65 -20.98
CA ASP A 8 -3.32 -8.08 -20.72
C ASP A 8 -4.33 -8.59 -19.68
N ALA A 9 -5.51 -9.00 -20.14
CA ALA A 9 -6.62 -9.42 -19.27
C ALA A 9 -6.27 -10.60 -18.33
N GLU A 10 -5.29 -11.44 -18.70
CA GLU A 10 -4.84 -12.56 -17.87
C GLU A 10 -3.91 -12.11 -16.72
N VAL A 11 -3.36 -10.89 -16.79
CA VAL A 11 -2.50 -10.32 -15.76
C VAL A 11 -3.38 -9.64 -14.70
N GLN A 12 -3.47 -10.31 -13.55
CA GLN A 12 -4.05 -9.73 -12.34
C GLN A 12 -3.13 -8.65 -11.80
N MET A 13 -3.70 -7.49 -11.46
CA MET A 13 -2.96 -6.37 -10.90
C MET A 13 -3.55 -5.99 -9.55
N VAL A 14 -2.66 -5.84 -8.57
CA VAL A 14 -3.01 -5.52 -7.19
C VAL A 14 -2.21 -4.30 -6.75
N GLY A 15 -2.90 -3.21 -6.44
CA GLY A 15 -2.37 -2.08 -5.69
C GLY A 15 -2.47 -2.34 -4.19
N VAL A 16 -1.54 -1.79 -3.41
CA VAL A 16 -1.57 -1.91 -1.95
C VAL A 16 -1.64 -0.52 -1.34
N GLU A 17 -2.57 -0.34 -0.42
CA GLU A 17 -2.76 0.90 0.32
C GLU A 17 -2.34 0.73 1.79
N ALA A 18 -1.82 1.79 2.40
CA ALA A 18 -1.48 1.77 3.82
C ALA A 18 -2.74 1.89 4.68
N ALA A 19 -3.03 0.83 5.43
CA ALA A 19 -4.14 0.74 6.35
C ALA A 19 -3.79 1.31 7.74
N GLY A 20 -2.55 1.78 7.95
CA GLY A 20 -2.09 2.34 9.22
C GLY A 20 -2.35 1.37 10.37
N HIS A 21 -3.08 1.84 11.39
CA HIS A 21 -3.48 1.05 12.55
C HIS A 21 -4.72 0.18 12.33
N GLY A 22 -5.29 0.20 11.12
CA GLY A 22 -6.53 -0.48 10.74
C GLY A 22 -7.54 0.50 10.14
N ILE A 23 -8.28 0.08 9.12
CA ILE A 23 -9.26 0.93 8.42
C ILE A 23 -10.36 1.39 9.39
N GLU A 24 -10.81 0.50 10.26
CA GLU A 24 -11.84 0.74 11.27
C GLU A 24 -11.45 1.76 12.34
N THR A 25 -10.15 2.04 12.49
CA THR A 25 -9.66 3.02 13.47
C THR A 25 -9.76 4.46 12.97
N GLY A 26 -9.91 4.65 11.65
CA GLY A 26 -9.78 5.95 10.98
C GLY A 26 -8.33 6.45 10.85
N ALA A 27 -7.35 5.79 11.48
CA ALA A 27 -5.93 6.12 11.35
C ALA A 27 -5.29 5.27 10.24
N HIS A 28 -5.55 5.67 8.99
CA HIS A 28 -5.03 5.00 7.79
C HIS A 28 -4.82 5.99 6.62
N ALA A 29 -4.15 5.54 5.55
CA ALA A 29 -3.99 6.29 4.31
C ALA A 29 -4.65 5.60 3.09
N ALA A 30 -5.47 4.57 3.33
CA ALA A 30 -6.17 3.82 2.28
C ALA A 30 -7.38 4.56 1.69
N SER A 31 -7.10 5.41 0.70
CA SER A 31 -8.07 6.33 0.08
C SER A 31 -9.15 5.63 -0.74
N LEU A 32 -8.84 4.53 -1.42
CA LEU A 32 -9.86 3.76 -2.16
C LEU A 32 -10.68 2.88 -1.22
N THR A 33 -10.05 2.31 -0.20
CA THR A 33 -10.72 1.41 0.75
C THR A 33 -11.63 2.14 1.73
N GLY A 34 -11.18 3.26 2.32
CA GLY A 34 -11.91 3.99 3.36
C GLY A 34 -12.33 5.41 2.99
N GLY A 35 -11.96 5.89 1.80
CA GLY A 35 -12.30 7.24 1.33
C GLY A 35 -13.53 7.30 0.42
N LYS A 36 -13.74 8.46 -0.17
CA LYS A 36 -14.84 8.73 -1.10
C LYS A 36 -14.41 9.71 -2.21
N PRO A 37 -15.08 9.73 -3.38
CA PRO A 37 -14.76 10.66 -4.45
C PRO A 37 -14.84 12.13 -4.01
N GLY A 38 -13.88 12.94 -4.40
CA GLY A 38 -13.84 14.39 -4.16
C GLY A 38 -12.78 15.09 -4.99
N ILE A 39 -12.42 16.32 -4.61
CA ILE A 39 -11.43 17.15 -5.32
C ILE A 39 -10.30 17.49 -4.35
N LEU A 40 -9.08 17.07 -4.68
CA LEU A 40 -7.88 17.35 -3.91
C LEU A 40 -6.71 17.65 -4.86
N HIS A 41 -5.90 18.64 -4.52
CA HIS A 41 -4.66 18.98 -5.24
C HIS A 41 -4.82 19.06 -6.78
N GLY A 42 -5.92 19.67 -7.25
CA GLY A 42 -6.15 19.95 -8.67
C GLY A 42 -6.70 18.78 -9.50
N ASN A 43 -7.13 17.68 -8.88
CA ASN A 43 -7.77 16.57 -9.59
C ASN A 43 -9.02 16.06 -8.84
N LYS A 44 -9.91 15.36 -9.57
CA LYS A 44 -11.03 14.62 -8.99
C LYS A 44 -10.61 13.16 -8.80
N THR A 45 -10.66 12.67 -7.58
CA THR A 45 -10.14 11.34 -7.20
C THR A 45 -10.79 10.83 -5.92
N TYR A 46 -10.44 9.62 -5.47
CA TYR A 46 -10.76 9.15 -4.11
C TYR A 46 -9.81 9.76 -3.09
N LEU A 47 -10.37 10.19 -1.96
CA LEU A 47 -9.62 10.73 -0.84
C LEU A 47 -10.32 10.51 0.49
N LEU A 48 -9.58 10.63 1.57
CA LEU A 48 -10.07 10.63 2.94
C LEU A 48 -10.61 12.02 3.28
N GLN A 49 -11.90 12.08 3.61
CA GLN A 49 -12.60 13.31 3.93
C GLN A 49 -13.83 13.03 4.79
N ASP A 50 -14.17 13.98 5.65
CA ASP A 50 -15.36 13.94 6.51
C ASP A 50 -16.65 14.27 5.75
N GLU A 51 -17.80 14.26 6.44
CA GLU A 51 -19.11 14.54 5.86
C GLU A 51 -19.23 15.93 5.21
N ASP A 52 -18.48 16.91 5.72
CA ASP A 52 -18.43 18.28 5.21
C ASP A 52 -17.43 18.46 4.05
N GLY A 53 -16.70 17.40 3.71
CA GLY A 53 -15.69 17.40 2.65
C GLY A 53 -14.34 17.97 3.08
N GLN A 54 -14.10 18.12 4.39
CA GLN A 54 -12.78 18.48 4.90
C GLN A 54 -11.86 17.27 4.82
N ILE A 55 -10.59 17.52 4.48
CA ILE A 55 -9.59 16.46 4.34
C ILE A 55 -9.28 15.85 5.70
N THR A 56 -9.41 14.53 5.81
CA THR A 56 -8.99 13.79 6.99
C THR A 56 -7.50 13.54 6.94
N GLU A 57 -6.81 13.69 8.08
CA GLU A 57 -5.39 13.37 8.18
C GLU A 57 -5.18 11.87 7.94
N ALA A 58 -4.25 11.55 7.04
CA ALA A 58 -3.84 10.18 6.80
C ALA A 58 -2.91 9.69 7.93
N HIS A 59 -2.76 8.38 8.03
CA HIS A 59 -1.76 7.78 8.88
C HIS A 59 -1.15 6.54 8.23
N SER A 60 0.18 6.46 8.26
CA SER A 60 0.96 5.26 8.00
C SER A 60 2.32 5.38 8.67
N ILE A 61 2.89 4.24 9.10
CA ILE A 61 4.30 4.17 9.49
C ILE A 61 5.24 4.53 8.32
N SER A 62 4.78 4.36 7.08
CA SER A 62 5.52 4.68 5.86
C SER A 62 5.20 6.10 5.39
N ALA A 63 6.15 7.02 5.58
CA ALA A 63 5.97 8.41 5.18
C ALA A 63 5.63 8.59 3.69
N GLY A 64 6.11 7.71 2.80
CA GLY A 64 5.79 7.76 1.37
C GLY A 64 4.38 7.30 1.00
N LEU A 65 3.67 6.62 1.90
CA LEU A 65 2.26 6.23 1.73
C LEU A 65 1.30 7.05 2.57
N ASP A 66 1.81 7.92 3.45
CA ASP A 66 1.01 8.80 4.33
C ASP A 66 0.41 9.99 3.54
N TYR A 67 -0.53 9.68 2.65
CA TYR A 67 -1.19 10.64 1.80
C TYR A 67 -2.70 10.36 1.73
N PRO A 68 -3.57 11.35 2.00
CA PRO A 68 -5.02 11.13 2.12
C PRO A 68 -5.73 11.03 0.76
N GLY A 69 -5.02 10.95 -0.36
CA GLY A 69 -5.62 10.83 -1.69
C GLY A 69 -4.92 9.78 -2.53
N ILE A 70 -5.37 9.63 -3.77
CA ILE A 70 -4.70 8.77 -4.75
C ILE A 70 -4.74 9.38 -6.15
N GLY A 71 -3.83 8.96 -7.04
CA GLY A 71 -3.84 9.43 -8.43
C GLY A 71 -5.15 9.08 -9.16
N PRO A 72 -5.69 9.97 -10.02
CA PRO A 72 -6.99 9.76 -10.66
C PRO A 72 -7.03 8.55 -11.61
N GLU A 73 -5.90 8.15 -12.20
CA GLU A 73 -5.83 6.92 -13.00
C GLU A 73 -6.10 5.67 -12.14
N HIS A 74 -5.60 5.64 -10.91
CA HIS A 74 -5.87 4.54 -9.98
C HIS A 74 -7.33 4.51 -9.52
N SER A 75 -7.94 5.68 -9.29
CA SER A 75 -9.38 5.79 -9.05
C SER A 75 -10.20 5.20 -10.19
N TRP A 76 -9.86 5.53 -11.43
CA TRP A 76 -10.53 4.96 -12.60
C TRP A 76 -10.31 3.44 -12.73
N LEU A 77 -9.08 2.96 -12.54
CA LEU A 77 -8.74 1.52 -12.60
C LEU A 77 -9.45 0.70 -11.51
N HIS A 78 -9.66 1.29 -10.33
CA HIS A 78 -10.44 0.72 -9.25
C HIS A 78 -11.92 0.61 -9.65
N GLU A 79 -12.53 1.72 -10.10
CA GLU A 79 -13.95 1.73 -10.50
C GLU A 79 -14.23 0.81 -11.70
N SER A 80 -13.29 0.69 -12.64
CA SER A 80 -13.43 -0.21 -13.79
C SER A 80 -13.20 -1.68 -13.44
N GLY A 81 -12.77 -1.99 -12.20
CA GLY A 81 -12.40 -3.34 -11.76
C GLY A 81 -11.15 -3.89 -12.43
N ARG A 82 -10.30 -3.04 -13.05
CA ARG A 82 -9.09 -3.51 -13.75
C ARG A 82 -7.96 -3.83 -12.78
N VAL A 83 -7.89 -3.10 -11.67
CA VAL A 83 -6.91 -3.26 -10.60
C VAL A 83 -7.64 -3.44 -9.28
N GLU A 84 -7.26 -4.46 -8.52
CA GLU A 84 -7.72 -4.65 -7.14
C GLU A 84 -6.83 -3.86 -6.19
N TYR A 85 -7.40 -3.32 -5.10
CA TYR A 85 -6.65 -2.57 -4.10
C TYR A 85 -6.82 -3.23 -2.75
N LEU A 86 -5.71 -3.51 -2.06
CA LEU A 86 -5.70 -4.20 -0.78
C LEU A 86 -5.11 -3.32 0.31
N PRO A 87 -5.78 -3.18 1.46
CA PRO A 87 -5.22 -2.51 2.62
C PRO A 87 -4.22 -3.43 3.35
N ILE A 88 -3.10 -2.85 3.77
CA ILE A 88 -2.06 -3.50 4.60
C ILE A 88 -1.75 -2.62 5.80
N THR A 89 -1.79 -3.19 7.01
CA THR A 89 -1.51 -2.45 8.24
C THR A 89 -0.01 -2.24 8.46
N ASP A 90 0.33 -1.30 9.35
CA ASP A 90 1.71 -1.02 9.73
C ASP A 90 2.41 -2.28 10.26
N ASP A 91 1.72 -3.08 11.08
CA ASP A 91 2.23 -4.34 11.64
C ASP A 91 2.55 -5.37 10.55
N GLU A 92 1.67 -5.52 9.56
CA GLU A 92 1.87 -6.42 8.43
C GLU A 92 3.07 -5.97 7.57
N ALA A 93 3.22 -4.67 7.34
CA ALA A 93 4.36 -4.11 6.63
C ALA A 93 5.68 -4.33 7.40
N LEU A 94 5.69 -4.14 8.72
CA LEU A 94 6.86 -4.38 9.58
C LEU A 94 7.27 -5.85 9.60
N GLU A 95 6.30 -6.77 9.62
CA GLU A 95 6.58 -8.21 9.52
C GLU A 95 7.23 -8.54 8.17
N ALA A 96 6.66 -8.04 7.07
CA ALA A 96 7.19 -8.26 5.72
C ALA A 96 8.58 -7.65 5.51
N PHE A 97 8.84 -6.46 6.07
CA PHE A 97 10.15 -5.83 6.09
C PHE A 97 11.19 -6.75 6.74
N GLN A 98 10.88 -7.26 7.94
CA GLN A 98 11.77 -8.14 8.67
C GLN A 98 12.01 -9.46 7.93
N LEU A 99 10.96 -10.04 7.35
CA LEU A 99 11.04 -11.29 6.62
C LEU A 99 11.92 -11.18 5.38
N CYS A 100 11.71 -10.14 4.55
CA CYS A 100 12.52 -9.88 3.36
C CYS A 100 13.99 -9.66 3.73
N THR A 101 14.25 -8.91 4.79
CA THR A 101 15.63 -8.66 5.28
C THR A 101 16.29 -9.96 5.76
N LYS A 102 15.58 -10.79 6.53
CA LYS A 102 16.13 -12.03 7.10
C LYS A 102 16.33 -13.14 6.06
N LEU A 103 15.41 -13.27 5.11
CA LEU A 103 15.43 -14.37 4.14
C LEU A 103 16.25 -14.03 2.89
N GLU A 104 16.14 -12.81 2.38
CA GLU A 104 16.71 -12.43 1.08
C GLU A 104 17.91 -11.49 1.21
N GLY A 105 18.20 -10.96 2.41
CA GLY A 105 19.27 -9.99 2.62
C GLY A 105 19.01 -8.63 1.96
N ILE A 106 17.75 -8.35 1.62
CA ILE A 106 17.31 -7.09 1.02
C ILE A 106 16.61 -6.27 2.10
N ILE A 107 17.00 -5.01 2.27
CA ILE A 107 16.32 -4.07 3.18
C ILE A 107 15.32 -3.26 2.32
N PRO A 108 14.03 -3.63 2.26
CA PRO A 108 13.05 -2.90 1.46
C PRO A 108 12.68 -1.57 2.13
N ALA A 109 12.30 -0.56 1.35
CA ALA A 109 11.63 0.61 1.92
C ALA A 109 10.30 0.18 2.58
N LEU A 110 9.84 0.91 3.60
CA LEU A 110 8.55 0.61 4.24
C LEU A 110 7.38 0.66 3.24
N GLU A 111 7.47 1.52 2.21
CA GLU A 111 6.49 1.56 1.11
C GLU A 111 6.46 0.23 0.34
N SER A 112 7.64 -0.34 0.06
CA SER A 112 7.78 -1.63 -0.62
C SER A 112 7.38 -2.81 0.27
N ALA A 113 7.61 -2.68 1.59
CA ALA A 113 7.24 -3.70 2.56
C ALA A 113 5.72 -3.91 2.60
N HIS A 114 4.91 -2.87 2.37
CA HIS A 114 3.46 -3.01 2.20
C HIS A 114 3.11 -3.93 1.02
N ALA A 115 3.75 -3.74 -0.13
CA ALA A 115 3.53 -4.59 -1.30
C ALA A 115 3.94 -6.06 -1.03
N LEU A 116 5.03 -6.28 -0.29
CA LEU A 116 5.48 -7.61 0.12
C LEU A 116 4.50 -8.26 1.12
N ALA A 117 3.92 -7.48 2.03
CA ALA A 117 2.95 -7.95 3.02
C ALA A 117 1.62 -8.43 2.41
N ALA A 118 1.33 -8.08 1.15
CA ALA A 118 0.20 -8.64 0.43
C ALA A 118 0.43 -10.11 0.01
N LEU A 119 1.69 -10.56 -0.12
CA LEU A 119 2.01 -11.89 -0.64
C LEU A 119 1.40 -13.04 0.19
N PRO A 120 1.47 -13.04 1.54
CA PRO A 120 0.81 -14.07 2.34
C PRO A 120 -0.72 -14.12 2.16
N LYS A 121 -1.37 -13.03 1.75
CA LYS A 121 -2.82 -12.97 1.48
C LYS A 121 -3.17 -13.46 0.07
N LEU A 122 -2.24 -13.33 -0.89
CA LEU A 122 -2.44 -13.62 -2.31
C LEU A 122 -1.96 -15.02 -2.69
N ALA A 123 -0.72 -15.38 -2.37
CA ALA A 123 -0.06 -16.59 -2.83
C ALA A 123 -0.81 -17.89 -2.48
N PRO A 124 -1.43 -18.07 -1.29
CA PRO A 124 -2.17 -19.29 -0.99
C PRO A 124 -3.41 -19.54 -1.87
N LYS A 125 -3.92 -18.49 -2.54
CA LYS A 125 -5.07 -18.56 -3.44
C LYS A 125 -4.68 -18.89 -4.88
N MET A 126 -3.38 -18.92 -5.16
CA MET A 126 -2.83 -19.12 -6.51
C MET A 126 -2.49 -20.58 -6.77
N ARG A 127 -2.49 -20.95 -8.05
CA ARG A 127 -1.94 -22.23 -8.49
C ARG A 127 -0.42 -22.18 -8.40
N LYS A 128 0.20 -23.36 -8.24
CA LYS A 128 1.66 -23.51 -8.06
C LYS A 128 2.49 -23.01 -9.26
N ASP A 129 1.89 -22.91 -10.44
CA ASP A 129 2.54 -22.48 -11.69
C ASP A 129 2.37 -20.98 -11.97
N GLN A 130 1.58 -20.26 -11.17
CA GLN A 130 1.44 -18.83 -11.33
C GLN A 130 2.63 -18.08 -10.72
N MET A 131 2.96 -16.95 -11.32
CA MET A 131 4.06 -16.09 -10.89
C MET A 131 3.51 -14.78 -10.33
N ILE A 132 4.20 -14.23 -9.33
CA ILE A 132 3.93 -12.90 -8.79
C ILE A 132 5.15 -12.02 -9.07
N LEU A 133 4.91 -10.84 -9.64
CA LEU A 133 5.91 -9.79 -9.79
C LEU A 133 5.60 -8.68 -8.78
N VAL A 134 6.55 -8.40 -7.89
CA VAL A 134 6.43 -7.31 -6.91
C VAL A 134 7.36 -6.17 -7.30
N ASN A 135 6.84 -4.95 -7.29
CA ASN A 135 7.67 -3.75 -7.41
C ASN A 135 8.28 -3.39 -6.07
N VAL A 136 9.57 -3.67 -5.88
CA VAL A 136 10.37 -3.14 -4.76
C VAL A 136 10.77 -1.71 -5.12
N SER A 137 9.88 -0.77 -4.82
CA SER A 137 9.96 0.63 -5.24
C SER A 137 11.16 1.39 -4.68
N GLY A 138 11.76 0.94 -3.58
CA GLY A 138 12.91 1.59 -2.97
C GLY A 138 13.63 0.75 -1.93
N ARG A 139 14.79 1.26 -1.50
CA ARG A 139 15.62 0.69 -0.42
C ARG A 139 15.26 1.32 0.93
N GLY A 140 15.38 0.54 2.00
CA GLY A 140 14.93 0.91 3.35
C GLY A 140 15.98 1.58 4.24
N ASP A 141 17.13 2.01 3.71
CA ASP A 141 18.15 2.72 4.51
C ASP A 141 17.57 3.93 5.26
N LYS A 142 16.62 4.65 4.63
CA LYS A 142 15.93 5.80 5.22
C LYS A 142 15.01 5.42 6.39
N ASP A 143 14.54 4.17 6.42
CA ASP A 143 13.49 3.71 7.34
C ASP A 143 14.06 2.99 8.56
N ILE A 144 15.39 2.77 8.63
CA ILE A 144 16.02 1.97 9.69
C ILE A 144 15.68 2.48 11.09
N PHE A 145 15.72 3.79 11.32
CA PHE A 145 15.41 4.36 12.64
C PHE A 145 13.92 4.17 12.99
N THR A 146 13.02 4.43 12.04
CA THR A 146 11.58 4.22 12.23
C THR A 146 11.26 2.77 12.55
N VAL A 147 11.87 1.83 11.81
CA VAL A 147 11.70 0.38 12.05
C VAL A 147 12.28 -0.02 13.40
N ALA A 148 13.46 0.49 13.76
CA ALA A 148 14.09 0.19 15.04
C ALA A 148 13.23 0.65 16.22
N ASP A 149 12.73 1.88 16.16
CA ASP A 149 11.84 2.43 17.18
C ASP A 149 10.54 1.62 17.28
N ALA A 150 9.91 1.30 16.14
CA ALA A 150 8.69 0.49 16.12
C ALA A 150 8.89 -0.93 16.67
N LEU A 151 10.07 -1.51 16.48
CA LEU A 151 10.43 -2.84 17.00
C LEU A 151 11.02 -2.81 18.41
N GLY A 152 11.16 -1.62 19.02
CA GLY A 152 11.78 -1.46 20.34
C GLY A 152 13.27 -1.81 20.38
N VAL A 153 13.98 -1.70 19.25
CA VAL A 153 15.41 -1.96 19.12
C VAL A 153 16.16 -0.64 19.25
N LYS A 154 17.14 -0.57 20.15
CA LYS A 154 18.08 0.55 20.20
C LYS A 154 19.21 0.34 19.20
N ILE A 155 19.41 1.31 18.31
CA ILE A 155 20.52 1.39 17.34
C ILE A 155 21.43 2.56 17.70
#